data_AF-A0A2V7L0B6-F1
#
_entry.id   AF-A0A2V7L0B6-F1
#
_cell.length_a   1.000
_cell.length_b   1.000
_cell.length_c   1.000
_cell.angle_alpha   90.00
_cell.angle_beta   90.00
_cell.angle_gamma   90.00
#
_symmetry.space_group_name_H-M   'P 1'
#
loop_
_entity.id
_entity.type
_entity.pdbx_description
1 polymer ?
#
loop_
_entity_poly.entity_id
_entity_poly.type
_entity_poly.pdbx_seq_one_letter_code
_entity_poly.pdbx_strand_id
1 'polypeptide(L)' 'MKRCTLTLVAPLVATLVASAGLAQQPAAPAPELAVGATAPDFTLPGATRYGLLRAPIHLSDFKGKTVVLAFFYKARTKG' A
#
# COMPACT_ATOMS: atom_id res chain seq x y z
N MET A 1 -54.80 32.36 -32.46
CA MET A 1 -55.29 31.85 -31.17
C MET A 1 -55.09 30.35 -31.12
N LYS A 2 -54.71 29.82 -29.96
CA LYS A 2 -54.64 28.40 -29.56
C LYS A 2 -53.42 27.63 -30.09
N ARG A 3 -52.37 27.66 -29.26
CA ARG A 3 -51.24 26.71 -29.24
C ARG A 3 -51.70 25.44 -28.51
N CYS A 4 -51.65 24.31 -29.20
CA CYS A 4 -51.64 22.94 -28.66
C CYS A 4 -51.11 22.11 -29.83
N THR A 5 -50.02 21.35 -29.74
CA THR A 5 -49.98 20.10 -28.97
C THR A 5 -48.54 19.58 -28.98
N LEU A 6 -48.00 19.38 -27.78
CA LEU A 6 -47.15 18.27 -27.33
C LEU A 6 -46.26 17.54 -28.37
N THR A 7 -44.94 17.65 -28.26
CA THR A 7 -44.04 16.50 -28.49
C THR A 7 -42.66 16.67 -27.84
N LEU A 8 -42.40 15.76 -26.90
CA LEU A 8 -41.11 15.07 -26.67
C LEU A 8 -39.90 15.87 -26.16
N VAL A 9 -39.83 16.06 -24.83
CA VAL A 9 -38.61 16.31 -24.05
C VAL A 9 -38.90 15.64 -22.69
N ALA A 10 -38.16 14.70 -22.09
CA ALA A 10 -36.81 14.18 -22.22
C ALA A 10 -36.80 12.73 -21.66
N PRO A 11 -35.78 11.93 -22.01
CA PRO A 11 -35.00 11.38 -20.91
C PRO A 11 -33.52 11.60 -21.21
N LEU A 12 -32.97 12.73 -20.75
CA LEU A 12 -31.53 13.00 -20.76
C LEU A 12 -30.98 12.91 -19.34
N VAL A 13 -31.25 11.81 -18.64
CA VAL A 13 -30.68 11.53 -17.31
C VAL A 13 -30.37 10.03 -17.22
N ALA A 14 -29.43 9.54 -18.02
CA ALA A 14 -29.03 8.13 -17.95
C ALA A 14 -27.56 7.85 -18.31
N THR A 15 -26.66 8.84 -18.34
CA THR A 15 -25.28 8.62 -18.84
C THR A 15 -24.16 9.10 -17.93
N LEU A 16 -24.41 9.31 -16.62
CA LEU A 16 -23.36 9.78 -15.70
C LEU A 16 -23.16 8.90 -14.45
N VAL A 17 -23.15 7.58 -14.60
CA VAL A 17 -22.75 6.65 -13.51
C VAL A 17 -21.93 5.50 -14.08
N ALA A 18 -20.75 5.78 -14.65
CA ALA A 18 -19.85 4.71 -15.10
C ALA A 18 -18.38 5.12 -14.97
N SER A 19 -17.93 5.56 -13.79
CA SER A 19 -16.50 5.78 -13.54
C SER A 19 -16.07 5.73 -12.06
N ALA A 20 -16.88 5.14 -11.17
CA ALA A 20 -16.51 4.97 -9.75
C ALA A 20 -16.19 3.51 -9.40
N GLY A 21 -15.31 2.88 -10.17
CA GLY A 21 -15.02 1.45 -10.01
C GLY A 21 -13.70 1.00 -10.64
N LEU A 22 -12.61 1.77 -10.47
CA LEU A 22 -11.28 1.16 -10.54
C LEU A 22 -11.15 0.30 -9.28
N ALA A 23 -11.68 -0.93 -9.35
CA ALA A 23 -11.40 -1.96 -8.37
C ALA A 23 -9.88 -2.08 -8.26
N GLN A 24 -9.34 -1.80 -7.07
CA GLN A 24 -7.95 -2.06 -6.76
C GLN A 24 -7.78 -3.58 -6.80
N GLN A 25 -7.37 -4.10 -7.96
CA GLN A 25 -6.93 -5.48 -8.11
C GLN A 25 -5.84 -5.71 -7.06
N PRO A 26 -5.95 -6.75 -6.22
CA PRO A 26 -4.89 -7.10 -5.28
C PRO A 26 -3.57 -7.18 -6.04
N ALA A 27 -2.59 -6.38 -5.61
CA ALA A 27 -1.26 -6.42 -6.21
C ALA A 27 -0.74 -7.86 -6.11
N ALA A 28 -0.20 -8.37 -7.21
CA ALA A 28 0.42 -9.69 -7.21
C ALA A 28 1.50 -9.74 -6.11
N PRO A 29 1.64 -10.87 -5.39
CA PRO A 29 2.66 -11.01 -4.36
C PRO A 29 4.04 -10.66 -4.94
N ALA A 30 4.80 -9.89 -4.17
CA ALA A 30 6.19 -9.62 -4.53
C ALA A 30 6.97 -10.95 -4.60
N PRO A 31 7.89 -11.10 -5.56
CA PRO A 31 8.69 -12.33 -5.66
C PRO A 31 9.50 -12.56 -4.39
N GLU A 32 9.59 -13.83 -3.97
CA GLU A 32 10.40 -14.23 -2.82
C GLU A 32 11.89 -14.00 -3.10
N LEU A 33 12.63 -13.57 -2.07
CA LEU A 33 14.05 -13.30 -2.20
C LEU A 33 14.86 -14.61 -2.20
N ALA A 34 15.56 -14.88 -3.30
CA ALA A 34 16.39 -16.07 -3.45
C ALA A 34 17.71 -16.01 -2.66
N VAL A 35 18.26 -17.17 -2.31
CA VAL A 35 19.59 -17.27 -1.68
C VAL A 35 20.67 -16.74 -2.64
N GLY A 36 21.59 -15.93 -2.12
CA GLY A 36 22.65 -15.29 -2.92
C GLY A 36 22.21 -14.02 -3.66
N ALA A 37 20.91 -13.71 -3.68
CA ALA A 37 20.45 -12.41 -4.15
C ALA A 37 20.94 -11.30 -3.20
N THR A 38 21.24 -10.12 -3.77
CA THR A 38 21.58 -8.96 -2.96
C THR A 38 20.36 -8.54 -2.15
N ALA A 39 20.51 -8.46 -0.82
CA ALA A 39 19.45 -7.98 0.04
C ALA A 39 19.15 -6.50 -0.28
N PRO A 40 17.88 -6.14 -0.54
CA PRO A 40 17.51 -4.75 -0.78
C PRO A 40 17.72 -3.93 0.49
N ASP A 41 18.17 -2.68 0.33
CA ASP A 41 18.25 -1.77 1.47
C ASP A 41 16.84 -1.39 1.93
N PHE A 42 16.69 -1.24 3.25
CA PHE A 42 15.44 -0.83 3.86
C PHE A 42 15.74 -0.04 5.13
N THR A 43 14.75 0.76 5.53
CA THR A 43 14.83 1.62 6.71
C THR A 43 13.75 1.24 7.70
N LEU A 44 14.10 1.07 8.97
CA LEU A 44 13.16 0.79 10.06
C LEU A 44 13.35 1.76 11.23
N PRO A 45 12.28 2.10 11.96
CA PRO A 45 12.43 2.76 13.25
C PRO A 45 13.14 1.81 14.23
N GLY A 46 14.22 2.28 14.83
CA GLY A 46 14.91 1.53 15.87
C GLY A 46 14.27 1.76 17.25
N ALA A 47 14.31 0.75 18.11
CA ALA A 47 13.80 0.85 19.48
C ALA A 47 14.80 0.26 20.48
N THR A 48 14.90 0.88 21.65
CA THR A 48 15.67 0.39 22.80
C THR A 48 14.79 0.34 24.04
N ARG A 49 15.36 -0.04 25.18
CA ARG A 49 14.66 0.03 26.49
C ARG A 49 14.19 1.45 26.87
N TYR A 50 14.72 2.48 26.21
CA TYR A 50 14.40 3.88 26.47
C TYR A 50 13.38 4.47 25.48
N GLY A 51 12.84 3.65 24.57
CA GLY A 51 11.90 4.07 23.53
C GLY A 51 12.53 4.08 22.13
N LEU A 52 11.91 4.84 21.22
CA LEU A 52 12.34 4.93 19.82
C LEU A 52 13.64 5.73 19.70
N LEU A 53 14.50 5.30 18.79
CA LEU A 53 15.67 6.06 18.37
C LEU A 53 15.22 7.27 17.55
N ARG A 54 15.94 8.39 17.69
CA ARG A 54 15.73 9.59 16.84
C ARG A 54 16.08 9.32 15.39
N ALA A 55 17.21 8.64 15.16
CA ALA A 55 17.63 8.24 13.84
C ALA A 55 17.05 6.85 13.51
N PRO A 56 16.52 6.66 12.29
CA PRO A 56 16.15 5.33 11.83
C PRO A 56 17.39 4.48 11.52
N ILE A 57 17.20 3.18 11.39
CA ILE A 57 18.24 2.20 11.08
C ILE A 57 18.10 1.78 9.62
N HIS A 58 19.21 1.73 8.88
CA HIS A 58 19.27 1.20 7.51
C HIS A 58 19.97 -0.16 7.51
N LEU A 59 19.60 -1.05 6.58
CA LEU A 59 20.34 -2.30 6.40
C LEU A 59 21.80 -2.00 5.97
N SER A 60 21.99 -0.97 5.17
CA SER A 60 23.30 -0.51 4.71
C SER A 60 24.25 -0.08 5.82
N ASP A 61 23.75 0.32 7.00
CA ASP A 61 24.57 0.64 8.19
C ASP A 61 25.36 -0.57 8.71
N PHE A 62 24.94 -1.80 8.36
CA PHE A 62 25.57 -3.05 8.80
C PHE A 62 26.46 -3.70 7.73
N LYS A 63 26.82 -2.99 6.66
CA LYS A 63 27.75 -3.53 5.65
C LYS A 63 29.05 -4.02 6.27
N GLY A 64 29.55 -5.15 5.77
CA GLY A 64 30.75 -5.82 6.30
C GLY A 64 30.49 -6.66 7.56
N LYS A 65 29.24 -6.78 8.01
CA LYS A 65 28.84 -7.69 9.09
C LYS A 65 27.94 -8.80 8.55
N THR A 66 27.98 -9.96 9.20
CA THR A 66 26.96 -10.99 9.01
C THR A 66 25.72 -10.59 9.81
N VAL A 67 24.60 -10.42 9.12
CA VAL A 67 23.33 -9.97 9.70
C VAL A 67 22.27 -11.05 9.52
N VAL A 68 21.50 -11.31 10.58
CA VAL A 68 20.34 -12.21 10.55
C VAL A 68 19.08 -11.36 10.72
N LEU A 69 18.14 -11.48 9.77
CA LEU A 69 16.85 -10.81 9.83
C LEU A 69 15.79 -11.79 10.36
N ALA A 70 15.12 -11.42 11.45
CA ALA A 70 14.05 -12.21 12.05
C ALA A 70 12.75 -11.40 12.06
N PHE A 71 11.71 -11.94 11.44
CA PHE A 71 10.40 -11.30 11.36
C PHE A 71 9.44 -11.89 12.39
N PHE A 72 8.82 -11.02 13.18
CA PHE A 72 7.83 -11.40 14.18
C PHE A 72 6.53 -10.66 13.88
N TYR A 73 5.46 -11.39 13.53
CA TYR A 73 4.14 -10.78 13.29
C TYR A 73 3.59 -10.07 14.55
N LYS A 74 3.91 -10.60 15.73
CA LYS A 74 3.56 -10.03 17.04
C LYS A 74 4.78 -10.04 17.97
N ALA A 75 5.68 -9.08 17.78
CA ALA A 75 6.82 -8.92 18.66
C ALA A 75 6.39 -8.35 20.01
N ARG A 76 6.82 -9.00 21.11
CA ARG A 76 6.69 -8.45 22.48
C ARG A 76 5.25 -8.16 22.93
N THR A 77 4.26 -8.91 22.43
CA THR A 77 2.86 -8.85 22.89
C THR A 77 2.51 -10.01 23.84
N LYS A 78 1.36 -9.95 24.52
CA LYS A 78 0.89 -10.98 25.47
C LYS A 78 0.23 -12.23 24.82
N GLY A 79 0.17 -12.31 23.50
CA GLY A 79 -0.63 -13.33 22.76
C GLY A 79 -1.76 -12.69 21.99
#